data_AF-A0ABD2X0S5-F1
#
_entry.id   AF-A0ABD2X0S5-F1
#
_cell.length_a   1.000
_cell.length_b   1.000
_cell.length_c   1.000
_cell.angle_alpha   90.00
_cell.angle_beta   90.00
_cell.angle_gamma   90.00
#
_symmetry.space_group_name_H-M   'P 1'
#
loop_
_entity.id
_entity.type
_entity.pdbx_description
1 polymer ?
#
loop_
_entity_poly.entity_id
_entity_poly.type
_entity_poly.pdbx_seq_one_letter_code
_entity_poly.pdbx_strand_id
1 'polypeptide(L)'
;MALELADVKQPPTTARPGTEVRIKGVPLSEPHDTPELLHGVAQKVLARIGSEKSIDDVQVCCFLADDPRPQRSGNQRVIPTFSFIMTFKQPITRNHVVRLKRRYSKLMFSDVRAGEPHVEVGLFEILPCPVYRLLRLAKEKGRRSACDSVWSDDGRIYARKNRGAERVELITEADQDLIA
;
A
#
# COMPACT_ATOMS: atom_id res chain seq x y z
N MET A 1 -26.82 -10.88 -32.10
CA MET A 1 -26.65 -9.84 -31.07
C MET A 1 -25.35 -10.13 -30.34
N ALA A 2 -24.28 -9.44 -30.72
CA ALA A 2 -23.00 -9.53 -30.00
C ALA A 2 -23.07 -8.54 -28.82
N LEU A 3 -22.80 -9.04 -27.60
CA LEU A 3 -22.61 -8.19 -26.43
C LEU A 3 -21.31 -7.41 -26.63
N GLU A 4 -21.42 -6.08 -26.70
CA GLU A 4 -20.28 -5.17 -26.54
C GLU A 4 -19.71 -5.39 -25.14
N LEU A 5 -18.51 -5.99 -25.09
CA LEU A 5 -17.67 -5.99 -23.90
C LEU A 5 -17.26 -4.54 -23.65
N ALA A 6 -17.79 -3.95 -22.58
CA ALA A 6 -17.40 -2.65 -22.10
C ALA A 6 -15.87 -2.56 -22.01
N ASP A 7 -15.30 -1.51 -22.61
CA ASP A 7 -13.90 -1.15 -22.52
C ASP A 7 -13.44 -1.16 -21.07
N VAL A 8 -12.69 -2.20 -20.70
CA VAL A 8 -11.89 -2.20 -19.48
C VAL A 8 -10.87 -1.09 -19.69
N LYS A 9 -11.11 0.09 -19.10
CA LYS A 9 -10.15 1.19 -19.04
C LYS A 9 -8.85 0.63 -18.46
N GLN A 10 -7.92 0.26 -19.35
CA GLN A 10 -6.57 -0.06 -18.97
C GLN A 10 -6.01 1.14 -18.20
N PRO A 11 -5.26 0.92 -17.11
CA PRO A 11 -4.60 2.01 -16.42
C PRO A 11 -3.70 2.73 -17.45
N PRO A 12 -3.65 4.07 -17.44
CA PRO A 12 -2.87 4.81 -18.40
C PRO A 12 -1.42 4.32 -18.37
N THR A 13 -0.92 3.92 -19.54
CA THR A 13 0.41 3.33 -19.83
C THR A 13 1.59 4.30 -19.58
N THR A 14 1.41 5.30 -18.72
CA THR A 14 2.39 6.33 -18.35
C THR A 14 2.73 6.33 -16.87
N ALA A 15 2.35 5.29 -16.13
CA ALA A 15 2.76 5.07 -14.75
C ALA A 15 4.29 5.14 -14.63
N ARG A 16 4.79 6.27 -14.13
CA ARG A 16 6.20 6.43 -13.83
C ARG A 16 6.52 5.56 -12.61
N PRO A 17 7.49 4.64 -12.68
CA PRO A 17 7.93 3.91 -11.51
C PRO A 17 8.23 4.89 -10.37
N GLY A 18 7.75 4.59 -9.16
CA GLY A 18 7.99 5.46 -8.01
C GLY A 18 6.87 6.46 -7.68
N THR A 19 5.81 6.56 -8.47
CA THR A 19 4.66 7.43 -8.14
C THR A 19 3.44 6.70 -7.61
N GLU A 20 3.47 5.37 -7.55
CA GLU A 20 2.28 4.58 -7.23
C GLU A 20 2.29 4.02 -5.81
N VAL A 21 1.09 3.94 -5.25
CA VAL A 21 0.78 3.29 -3.97
C VAL A 21 -0.46 2.43 -4.16
N ARG A 22 -0.43 1.22 -3.63
CA ARG A 22 -1.58 0.33 -3.61
C ARG A 22 -2.30 0.41 -2.28
N ILE A 23 -3.61 0.64 -2.32
CA ILE A 23 -4.51 0.49 -1.18
C ILE A 23 -5.18 -0.89 -1.29
N LYS A 24 -5.18 -1.66 -0.20
CA LYS A 24 -5.79 -2.99 -0.10
C LYS A 24 -6.76 -3.06 1.07
N GLY A 25 -7.76 -3.93 0.97
CA GLY A 25 -8.64 -4.25 2.10
C GLY A 25 -9.81 -3.29 2.25
N VAL A 26 -10.22 -2.62 1.17
CA VAL A 26 -11.39 -1.72 1.18
C VAL A 26 -12.66 -2.57 1.03
N PRO A 27 -13.67 -2.48 1.90
CA PRO A 27 -14.90 -3.27 1.78
C PRO A 27 -15.66 -3.04 0.46
N LEU A 28 -16.19 -4.11 -0.13
CA LEU A 28 -17.00 -4.11 -1.35
C LEU A 28 -18.48 -3.72 -1.11
N SER A 29 -18.81 -3.01 -0.02
CA SER A 29 -20.18 -2.66 0.35
C SER A 29 -20.84 -1.60 -0.55
N GLU A 30 -20.10 -1.03 -1.51
CA GLU A 30 -20.54 0.06 -2.41
C GLU A 30 -20.04 -0.16 -3.86
N PRO A 31 -20.61 0.53 -4.87
CA PRO A 31 -20.04 0.60 -6.21
C PRO A 31 -18.58 1.08 -6.13
N HIS A 32 -17.66 0.19 -6.45
CA HIS A 32 -16.23 0.26 -6.11
C HIS A 32 -15.35 0.61 -7.31
N ASP A 33 -15.98 0.88 -8.44
CA ASP A 33 -15.37 1.11 -9.75
C ASP A 33 -15.46 2.57 -10.21
N THR A 34 -16.05 3.47 -9.41
CA THR A 34 -16.10 4.90 -9.74
C THR A 34 -14.85 5.65 -9.26
N PRO A 35 -14.20 6.47 -10.10
CA PRO A 35 -13.06 7.29 -9.71
C PRO A 35 -13.34 8.19 -8.49
N GLU A 36 -14.55 8.72 -8.37
CA GLU A 36 -14.98 9.62 -7.30
C GLU A 36 -14.93 8.93 -5.93
N LEU A 37 -15.42 7.69 -5.86
CA LEU A 37 -15.40 6.91 -4.63
C LEU A 37 -13.98 6.52 -4.24
N LEU A 38 -13.17 6.05 -5.21
CA LEU A 38 -11.77 5.75 -4.97
C LEU A 38 -11.00 6.98 -4.45
N HIS A 39 -11.26 8.15 -5.04
CA HIS A 39 -10.67 9.41 -4.62
C HIS A 39 -11.13 9.81 -3.20
N GLY A 40 -12.41 9.63 -2.88
CA GLY A 40 -12.94 9.86 -1.53
C GLY A 40 -12.33 8.95 -0.47
N VAL A 41 -12.12 7.67 -0.79
CA VAL A 41 -11.41 6.72 0.09
C VAL A 41 -9.95 7.16 0.24
N ALA A 42 -9.27 7.49 -0.85
CA ALA A 42 -7.89 7.97 -0.83
C ALA A 42 -7.73 9.21 0.05
N GLN A 43 -8.61 10.22 -0.10
CA GLN A 43 -8.61 11.44 0.70
C GLN A 43 -8.69 11.13 2.21
N LYS A 44 -9.62 10.26 2.60
CA LYS A 44 -9.81 9.89 4.01
C LYS A 44 -8.65 9.06 4.55
N VAL A 45 -8.10 8.14 3.76
CA VAL A 45 -6.88 7.38 4.11
C VAL A 45 -5.71 8.34 4.34
N LEU A 46 -5.48 9.28 3.41
CA LEU A 46 -4.42 10.27 3.49
C LEU A 46 -4.59 11.19 4.71
N ALA A 47 -5.80 11.69 4.95
CA ALA A 47 -6.09 12.48 6.14
C ALA A 47 -5.78 11.69 7.43
N ARG A 48 -6.18 10.42 7.50
CA ARG A 48 -5.98 9.60 8.70
C ARG A 48 -4.52 9.35 9.03
N ILE A 49 -3.65 9.24 8.02
CA ILE A 49 -2.19 9.10 8.21
C ILE A 49 -1.47 10.45 8.36
N GLY A 50 -2.19 11.58 8.38
CA GLY A 50 -1.61 12.92 8.53
C GLY A 50 -1.07 13.54 7.24
N SER A 51 -1.58 13.13 6.08
CA SER A 51 -1.12 13.51 4.74
C SER A 51 -2.25 14.15 3.90
N GLU A 52 -3.20 14.84 4.53
CA GLU A 52 -4.41 15.38 3.87
C GLU A 52 -4.11 16.21 2.62
N LYS A 53 -3.05 17.05 2.66
CA LYS A 53 -2.63 17.91 1.54
C LYS A 53 -2.11 17.13 0.33
N SER A 54 -1.71 15.87 0.51
CA SER A 54 -1.20 15.04 -0.58
C SER A 54 -2.30 14.57 -1.52
N ILE A 55 -3.58 14.78 -1.20
CA ILE A 55 -4.69 14.45 -2.10
C ILE A 55 -4.64 15.30 -3.39
N ASP A 56 -4.20 16.56 -3.30
CA ASP A 56 -4.09 17.46 -4.44
C ASP A 56 -3.02 17.02 -5.45
N ASP A 57 -2.09 16.17 -4.99
CA ASP A 57 -1.05 15.55 -5.79
C ASP A 57 -1.46 14.19 -6.34
N VAL A 58 -2.64 13.66 -6.01
CA VAL A 58 -3.15 12.44 -6.61
C VAL A 58 -3.60 12.75 -8.04
N GLN A 59 -3.02 12.04 -8.99
CA GLN A 59 -3.34 12.18 -10.41
C GLN A 59 -4.49 11.26 -10.82
N VAL A 60 -4.47 10.01 -10.35
CA VAL A 60 -5.49 9.01 -10.70
C VAL A 60 -5.62 7.96 -9.59
N CYS A 61 -6.85 7.46 -9.42
CA CYS A 61 -7.12 6.24 -8.68
C CYS A 61 -7.71 5.19 -9.63
N CYS A 62 -7.12 3.99 -9.66
CA CYS A 62 -7.51 2.91 -10.56
C CYS A 62 -7.87 1.65 -9.77
N PHE A 63 -9.09 1.15 -9.95
CA PHE A 63 -9.54 -0.11 -9.37
C PHE A 63 -8.69 -1.29 -9.85
N LEU A 64 -8.44 -2.26 -8.95
CA LEU A 64 -7.77 -3.51 -9.28
C LEU A 64 -8.73 -4.68 -9.11
N ALA A 65 -9.23 -5.20 -10.23
CA ALA A 65 -10.20 -6.31 -10.27
C ALA A 65 -9.66 -7.64 -9.71
N ASP A 66 -8.34 -7.85 -9.75
CA ASP A 66 -7.73 -9.16 -9.47
C ASP A 66 -7.35 -9.40 -7.99
N ASP A 67 -7.86 -8.63 -7.02
CA ASP A 67 -7.51 -8.85 -5.61
C ASP A 67 -8.65 -8.69 -4.61
N PRO A 68 -9.84 -9.29 -4.82
CA PRO A 68 -10.78 -9.44 -3.74
C PRO A 68 -10.29 -10.52 -2.78
N ARG A 69 -9.68 -10.10 -1.67
CA ARG A 69 -9.31 -11.00 -0.59
C ARG A 69 -10.34 -10.91 0.52
N PRO A 70 -11.06 -12.00 0.84
CA PRO A 70 -11.92 -12.03 2.01
C PRO A 70 -11.09 -11.71 3.25
N GLN A 71 -11.46 -10.66 3.99
CA GLN A 71 -10.88 -10.36 5.29
C GLN A 71 -11.88 -10.75 6.39
N ARG A 72 -11.36 -11.29 7.50
CA ARG A 72 -12.16 -11.57 8.69
C ARG A 72 -12.30 -10.28 9.50
N SER A 73 -13.53 -9.84 9.72
CA SER A 73 -13.81 -8.79 10.70
C SER A 73 -13.74 -9.35 12.12
N GLY A 74 -13.63 -8.47 13.13
CA GLY A 74 -13.63 -8.85 14.55
C GLY A 74 -14.80 -9.74 14.97
N ASN A 75 -15.92 -9.66 14.25
CA ASN A 75 -17.11 -10.49 14.47
C ASN A 75 -17.12 -11.80 13.65
N GLN A 76 -15.95 -12.28 13.20
CA GLN A 76 -15.74 -13.47 12.36
C GLN A 76 -16.44 -13.50 10.99
N ARG A 77 -17.21 -12.46 10.63
CA ARG A 77 -17.79 -12.33 9.29
C ARG A 77 -16.68 -12.11 8.26
N VAL A 78 -16.78 -12.85 7.17
CA VAL A 78 -15.93 -12.69 5.99
C VAL A 78 -16.48 -11.53 5.18
N ILE A 79 -15.67 -10.50 5.01
CA ILE A 79 -16.05 -9.29 4.27
C ILE A 79 -15.28 -9.29 2.95
N PRO A 80 -16.00 -9.27 1.82
CA PRO A 80 -15.35 -9.12 0.52
C PRO A 80 -14.71 -7.73 0.47
N THR A 81 -13.44 -7.69 0.10
CA THR A 81 -12.68 -6.43 -0.02
C THR A 81 -12.18 -6.26 -1.44
N PHE A 82 -11.68 -5.08 -1.80
CA PHE A 82 -10.99 -4.83 -3.04
C PHE A 82 -9.70 -4.04 -2.82
N SER A 83 -8.96 -3.85 -3.90
CA SER A 83 -7.75 -3.04 -3.94
C SER A 83 -7.83 -2.00 -5.06
N PHE A 84 -7.09 -0.91 -4.91
CA PHE A 84 -6.91 0.05 -5.99
C PHE A 84 -5.51 0.68 -5.92
N ILE A 85 -5.08 1.30 -7.01
CA ILE A 85 -3.83 2.05 -7.10
C ILE A 85 -4.15 3.53 -7.03
N MET A 86 -3.35 4.25 -6.25
CA MET A 86 -3.29 5.70 -6.23
C MET A 86 -1.96 6.13 -6.83
N THR A 87 -2.02 6.95 -7.88
CA THR A 87 -0.84 7.46 -8.59
C THR A 87 -0.67 8.93 -8.28
N PHE A 88 0.51 9.32 -7.82
CA PHE A 88 0.86 10.71 -7.51
C PHE A 88 1.50 11.43 -8.72
N LYS A 89 1.34 12.75 -8.79
CA LYS A 89 2.03 13.60 -9.77
C LYS A 89 3.55 13.56 -9.60
N GLN A 90 4.02 13.43 -8.35
CA GLN A 90 5.43 13.48 -8.00
C GLN A 90 5.84 12.30 -7.11
N PRO A 91 7.01 11.67 -7.36
CA PRO A 91 7.54 10.60 -6.50
C PRO A 91 7.79 11.05 -5.06
N ILE A 92 8.16 12.33 -4.85
CA ILE A 92 8.43 12.86 -3.51
C ILE A 92 7.20 12.84 -2.61
N THR A 93 6.02 13.18 -3.15
CA THR A 93 4.75 13.11 -2.40
C THR A 93 4.40 11.67 -2.08
N ARG A 94 4.57 10.75 -3.05
CA ARG A 94 4.38 9.32 -2.83
C ARG A 94 5.27 8.80 -1.69
N ASN A 95 6.55 9.18 -1.71
CA ASN A 95 7.52 8.78 -0.68
C ASN A 95 7.14 9.32 0.69
N HIS A 96 6.72 10.58 0.77
CA HIS A 96 6.20 11.19 2.00
C HIS A 96 5.03 10.38 2.59
N VAL A 97 4.04 10.03 1.77
CA VAL A 97 2.88 9.21 2.16
C VAL A 97 3.32 7.84 2.70
N VAL A 98 4.24 7.15 2.02
CA VAL A 98 4.78 5.86 2.48
C VAL A 98 5.56 6.00 3.80
N ARG A 99 6.29 7.10 4.01
CA ARG A 99 6.98 7.40 5.29
C ARG A 99 5.97 7.57 6.43
N LEU A 100 4.89 8.33 6.19
CA LEU A 100 3.84 8.56 7.17
C LEU A 100 3.12 7.26 7.53
N LYS A 101 2.71 6.46 6.53
CA LYS A 101 2.05 5.18 6.78
C LYS A 101 2.91 4.21 7.61
N ARG A 102 4.24 4.23 7.46
CA ARG A 102 5.14 3.38 8.26
C ARG A 102 5.12 3.72 9.74
N ARG A 103 4.99 5.01 10.07
CA ARG A 103 4.85 5.48 11.47
C ARG A 103 3.44 5.26 11.99
N TYR A 104 2.47 5.28 11.10
CA TYR A 104 1.09 5.00 11.42
C TYR A 104 0.90 3.50 11.69
N SER A 105 0.23 3.19 12.80
CA SER A 105 -0.08 1.81 13.17
C SER A 105 -1.10 1.17 12.19
N LYS A 106 -1.85 0.17 12.63
CA LYS A 106 -2.90 -0.42 11.79
C LYS A 106 -3.92 0.65 11.41
N LEU A 107 -4.31 0.69 10.13
CA LEU A 107 -5.36 1.56 9.65
C LEU A 107 -6.61 0.69 9.47
N MET A 108 -7.66 0.96 10.23
CA MET A 108 -8.92 0.24 10.08
C MET A 108 -9.84 1.02 9.14
N PHE A 109 -10.64 0.33 8.34
CA PHE A 109 -11.58 1.02 7.45
C PHE A 109 -12.63 1.82 8.24
N SER A 110 -12.98 1.37 9.44
CA SER A 110 -13.79 2.14 10.39
C SER A 110 -13.16 3.48 10.82
N ASP A 111 -11.83 3.61 10.76
CA ASP A 111 -11.14 4.89 10.98
C ASP A 111 -11.32 5.86 9.80
N VAL A 112 -11.56 5.31 8.61
CA VAL A 112 -11.75 6.04 7.35
C VAL A 112 -13.21 6.47 7.25
N ARG A 113 -14.16 5.61 7.64
CA ARG A 113 -15.60 5.89 7.57
C ARG A 113 -16.33 5.26 8.76
N ALA A 114 -17.00 6.10 9.55
CA ALA A 114 -17.77 5.66 10.71
C ALA A 114 -18.94 4.73 10.28
N GLY A 115 -19.22 3.71 11.11
CA GLY A 115 -20.29 2.72 10.85
C GLY A 115 -19.89 1.59 9.89
N GLU A 116 -18.71 1.64 9.30
CA GLU A 116 -18.18 0.59 8.43
C GLU A 116 -17.49 -0.53 9.21
N PRO A 117 -17.32 -1.72 8.61
CA PRO A 117 -16.73 -2.84 9.32
C PRO A 117 -15.26 -2.62 9.71
N HIS A 118 -14.88 -3.22 10.85
CA HIS A 118 -13.50 -3.29 11.30
C HIS A 118 -12.69 -4.26 10.43
N VAL A 119 -12.19 -3.73 9.30
CA VAL A 119 -11.33 -4.41 8.31
C VAL A 119 -10.03 -3.62 8.21
N GLU A 120 -8.89 -4.32 8.07
CA GLU A 120 -7.59 -3.65 7.99
C GLU A 120 -7.35 -3.15 6.56
N VAL A 121 -7.10 -1.84 6.44
CA VAL A 121 -6.70 -1.18 5.20
C VAL A 121 -5.19 -1.09 5.16
N GLY A 122 -4.62 -1.76 4.17
CA GLY A 122 -3.19 -1.71 3.91
C GLY A 122 -2.86 -0.65 2.85
N LEU A 123 -1.78 0.09 3.07
CA LEU A 123 -1.20 1.00 2.09
C LEU A 123 0.23 0.52 1.82
N PHE A 124 0.48 0.13 0.57
CA PHE A 124 1.70 -0.55 0.15
C PHE A 124 2.38 0.20 -0.99
N GLU A 125 3.71 0.27 -0.92
CA GLU A 125 4.53 0.67 -2.04
C GLU A 125 4.47 -0.39 -3.15
N ILE A 126 4.34 0.03 -4.40
CA ILE A 126 4.52 -0.84 -5.56
C ILE A 126 6.02 -0.88 -5.88
N LEU A 127 6.64 -2.03 -5.61
CA LEU A 127 8.07 -2.26 -5.80
C LEU A 127 8.31 -3.14 -7.03
N PRO A 128 9.40 -2.90 -7.79
CA PRO A 128 9.85 -3.85 -8.81
C PRO A 128 10.03 -5.25 -8.21
N CYS A 129 9.70 -6.30 -8.97
CA CYS A 129 9.72 -7.68 -8.49
C CYS A 129 11.04 -8.08 -7.77
N PRO A 130 12.25 -7.73 -8.29
CA PRO A 130 13.50 -8.04 -7.59
C PRO A 130 13.60 -7.37 -6.21
N VAL A 131 13.18 -6.11 -6.11
CA VAL A 131 13.19 -5.33 -4.87
C VAL A 131 12.17 -5.87 -3.86
N TYR A 132 10.97 -6.21 -4.33
CA TYR A 132 9.94 -6.83 -3.50
C TYR A 132 10.40 -8.17 -2.94
N ARG A 133 11.04 -9.01 -3.77
CA ARG A 133 11.62 -10.29 -3.34
C ARG A 133 12.67 -10.09 -2.25
N LEU A 134 13.58 -9.13 -2.45
CA LEU A 134 14.59 -8.78 -1.45
C LEU A 134 13.97 -8.33 -0.13
N LEU A 135 12.97 -7.44 -0.17
CA LEU A 135 12.24 -6.99 1.02
C LEU A 135 11.59 -8.15 1.77
N ARG A 136 10.97 -9.08 1.04
CA ARG A 136 10.30 -10.24 1.65
C ARG A 136 11.30 -11.13 2.38
N LEU A 137 12.41 -11.47 1.73
CA LEU A 137 13.46 -12.31 2.32
C LEU A 137 14.12 -11.62 3.52
N ALA A 138 14.45 -10.33 3.40
CA ALA A 138 15.02 -9.56 4.50
C ALA A 138 14.07 -9.49 5.72
N LYS A 139 12.75 -9.32 5.50
CA LYS A 139 11.76 -9.38 6.58
C LYS A 139 11.61 -10.77 7.20
N GLU A 140 11.72 -11.84 6.42
CA GLU A 140 11.72 -13.22 6.94
C GLU A 140 12.94 -13.49 7.79
N LYS A 141 14.13 -13.08 7.32
CA LYS A 141 15.36 -13.24 8.09
C LYS A 141 15.37 -12.38 9.33
N GLY A 142 15.01 -11.10 9.24
CA GLY A 142 14.99 -10.18 10.39
C GLY A 142 14.12 -10.68 11.54
N ARG A 143 12.97 -11.31 11.23
CA ARG A 143 12.13 -11.99 12.23
C ARG A 143 12.82 -13.14 12.97
N ARG A 144 13.81 -13.78 12.35
CA ARG A 144 14.62 -14.87 12.94
C ARG A 144 15.88 -14.37 13.66
N SER A 145 16.34 -13.14 13.38
CA SER A 145 17.68 -12.64 13.76
C SER A 145 17.66 -11.41 14.67
N ALA A 146 16.64 -11.25 15.51
CA ALA A 146 16.49 -10.12 16.44
C ALA A 146 16.63 -8.72 15.79
N CYS A 147 16.40 -8.62 14.48
CA CYS A 147 16.42 -7.36 13.76
C CYS A 147 15.12 -6.59 14.04
N ASP A 148 15.24 -5.39 14.62
CA ASP A 148 14.13 -4.53 15.01
C ASP A 148 13.25 -4.12 13.82
N SER A 149 13.86 -3.75 12.69
CA SER A 149 13.08 -3.27 11.54
C SER A 149 13.73 -3.50 10.18
N VAL A 150 12.88 -3.84 9.20
CA VAL A 150 13.21 -3.93 7.76
C VAL A 150 12.11 -3.23 6.96
N TRP A 151 12.48 -2.28 6.11
CA TRP A 151 11.53 -1.46 5.37
C TRP A 151 12.04 -1.05 3.98
N SER A 152 11.15 -0.59 3.12
CA SER A 152 11.51 0.10 1.88
C SER A 152 11.46 1.62 2.06
N ASP A 153 12.38 2.32 1.39
CA ASP A 153 12.33 3.77 1.21
C ASP A 153 12.81 4.09 -0.22
N ASP A 154 11.95 4.74 -1.01
CA ASP A 154 12.26 5.12 -2.39
C ASP A 154 12.75 3.96 -3.27
N GLY A 155 12.06 2.82 -3.22
CA GLY A 155 12.45 1.64 -3.99
C GLY A 155 13.73 0.93 -3.51
N ARG A 156 14.34 1.36 -2.41
CA ARG A 156 15.51 0.71 -1.78
C ARG A 156 15.12 0.05 -0.48
N ILE A 157 15.84 -1.00 -0.11
CA ILE A 157 15.56 -1.78 1.10
C ILE A 157 16.57 -1.40 2.18
N TYR A 158 16.07 -1.13 3.38
CA TYR A 158 16.87 -0.80 4.54
C TYR A 158 16.51 -1.72 5.71
N ALA A 159 17.49 -1.94 6.58
CA ALA A 159 17.29 -2.66 7.81
C ALA A 159 18.05 -1.99 8.96
N ARG A 160 17.59 -2.26 10.18
CA ARG A 160 18.21 -1.77 11.41
C ARG A 160 18.03 -2.80 12.53
N LYS A 161 19.13 -3.23 13.14
CA LYS A 161 19.12 -4.26 14.19
C LYS A 161 18.41 -3.82 15.46
N ASN A 162 18.63 -2.59 15.92
CA ASN A 162 17.96 -2.00 17.07
C ASN A 162 17.86 -0.48 16.90
N ARG A 163 17.02 0.19 17.71
CA ARG A 163 16.74 1.63 17.55
C ARG A 163 17.97 2.55 17.51
N GLY A 164 19.08 2.15 18.15
CA GLY A 164 20.33 2.91 18.18
C GLY A 164 21.34 2.55 17.09
N ALA A 165 21.15 1.43 16.38
CA ALA A 165 22.05 0.98 15.33
C ALA A 165 21.90 1.83 14.05
N GLU A 166 23.00 1.89 13.29
CA GLU A 166 22.97 2.48 11.95
C GLU A 166 21.98 1.73 11.04
N ARG A 167 21.36 2.45 10.10
CA ARG A 167 20.59 1.82 9.04
C ARG A 167 21.55 1.23 8.01
N VAL A 168 21.29 0.01 7.58
CA VAL A 168 22.07 -0.66 6.52
C VAL A 168 21.19 -0.77 5.29
N GLU A 169 21.71 -0.38 4.13
CA GLU A 169 21.05 -0.59 2.83
C GLU A 169 21.30 -2.03 2.37
N LEU A 170 20.24 -2.71 1.93
CA LEU A 170 20.32 -4.04 1.34
C LEU A 170 20.10 -3.91 -0.16
N ILE A 171 21.12 -4.28 -0.94
CA ILE A 171 21.13 -4.19 -2.40
C ILE A 171 20.86 -5.56 -3.01
N THR A 172 21.36 -6.61 -2.38
CA THR A 172 21.32 -8.00 -2.87
C THR A 172 20.84 -8.98 -1.80
N GLU A 173 20.53 -10.21 -2.22
CA GLU A 173 20.18 -11.27 -1.26
C GLU A 173 21.35 -11.62 -0.32
N ALA A 174 22.61 -11.42 -0.72
CA ALA A 174 23.78 -11.67 0.12
C ALA A 174 23.88 -10.69 1.30
N ASP A 175 23.40 -9.46 1.13
CA ASP A 175 23.41 -8.43 2.20
C ASP A 175 22.52 -8.82 3.38
N GLN A 176 21.69 -9.85 3.24
CA GLN A 176 20.91 -10.39 4.35
C GLN A 176 21.78 -10.85 5.52
N ASP A 177 23.04 -11.21 5.33
CA ASP A 177 23.95 -11.55 6.44
C ASP A 177 24.28 -10.36 7.34
N LEU A 178 24.11 -9.13 6.84
CA LEU A 178 24.32 -7.90 7.62
C LEU A 178 23.25 -7.71 8.71
N ILE A 179 22.10 -8.37 8.56
CA ILE A 179 20.97 -8.29 9.50
C ILE A 179 20.83 -9.54 10.37
N ALA A 180 21.72 -10.52 10.22
CA ALA A 180 21.80 -11.72 11.05
C ALA A 180 22.34 -11.42 12.46
#